data_AF-A0A7V5ST11-F1
#
_entry.id   AF-A0A7V5ST11-F1
#
_cell.length_a   1.000
_cell.length_b   1.000
_cell.length_c   1.000
_cell.angle_alpha   90.00
_cell.angle_beta   90.00
_cell.angle_gamma   90.00
#
_symmetry.space_group_name_H-M   'P 1'
#
loop_
_entity.id
_entity.type
_entity.pdbx_description
1 polymer ?
#
loop_
_entity_poly.entity_id
_entity_poly.type
_entity_poly.pdbx_seq_one_letter_code
_entity_poly.pdbx_strand_id
1 'polypeptide(L)' 'MKKNTLDGIRLDYENGWFMIRRSGTSPLIRIEGENVNDFEILNNYISQIAEILKNKFNLI' A
#
# COMPACT_ATOMS: atom_id res chain seq x y z
N MET A 1 -13.13 -2.36 -8.89
CA MET A 1 -12.22 -1.85 -7.84
C MET A 1 -13.06 -1.31 -6.69
N LYS A 2 -12.79 -1.71 -5.45
CA LYS A 2 -13.50 -1.27 -4.24
C LYS A 2 -12.54 -0.51 -3.33
N LYS A 3 -13.00 0.60 -2.75
CA LYS A 3 -12.21 1.45 -1.83
C LYS A 3 -12.82 1.42 -0.43
N ASN A 4 -11.97 1.30 0.59
CA ASN A 4 -12.32 1.48 2.00
C ASN A 4 -11.31 2.43 2.66
N THR A 5 -11.79 3.34 3.52
CA THR A 5 -10.96 4.34 4.21
C THR A 5 -11.11 4.34 5.74
N LEU A 6 -11.57 3.23 6.34
CA LEU A 6 -11.79 3.13 7.78
C LEU A 6 -10.48 3.14 8.59
N ASP A 7 -9.43 2.47 8.09
CA ASP A 7 -8.10 2.43 8.69
C ASP A 7 -7.03 2.64 7.62
N GLY A 8 -6.75 3.90 7.30
CA GLY A 8 -5.93 4.25 6.15
C GLY A 8 -6.70 4.13 4.84
N ILE A 9 -6.08 3.57 3.81
CA ILE A 9 -6.68 3.36 2.48
C ILE A 9 -6.48 1.89 2.12
N ARG A 10 -7.59 1.16 1.95
CA ARG A 10 -7.59 -0.18 1.35
C ARG A 10 -8.24 -0.12 -0.02
N LEU A 11 -7.59 -0.73 -0.99
CA LEU A 11 -8.06 -0.86 -2.36
C LEU A 11 -8.07 -2.34 -2.75
N ASP A 12 -9.26 -2.86 -3.01
CA ASP A 12 -9.45 -4.20 -3.55
C ASP A 12 -9.63 -4.12 -5.07
N TYR A 13 -8.86 -4.92 -5.80
CA TYR A 13 -8.91 -5.08 -7.25
C TYR A 13 -9.16 -6.55 -7.59
N GLU A 14 -9.34 -6.87 -8.86
CA GLU A 14 -9.76 -8.22 -9.29
C GLU A 14 -8.82 -9.32 -8.81
N ASN A 15 -7.52 -9.07 -8.87
CA ASN A 15 -6.47 -10.06 -8.57
C ASN A 15 -5.83 -9.88 -7.19
N GLY A 16 -6.41 -9.08 -6.30
CA GLY A 16 -5.83 -8.87 -4.98
C GLY A 16 -6.25 -7.58 -4.30
N TRP A 17 -5.43 -7.15 -3.34
CA TRP A 17 -5.69 -5.94 -2.57
C TRP A 17 -4.38 -5.30 -2.12
N PHE A 18 -4.43 -4.01 -1.79
CA PHE A 18 -3.36 -3.34 -1.06
C PHE A 18 -3.94 -2.36 -0.04
N MET A 19 -3.17 -2.12 1.02
CA MET A 19 -3.53 -1.29 2.15
C MET A 19 -2.36 -0.38 2.51
N ILE A 20 -2.66 0.91 2.64
CA ILE A 20 -1.73 1.94 3.10
C ILE A 20 -2.29 2.49 4.40
N ARG A 21 -1.56 2.37 5.50
CA ARG A 21 -2.04 2.80 6.82
C ARG A 21 -0.91 3.32 7.69
N ARG A 22 -1.26 4.10 8.71
CA ARG A 22 -0.33 4.43 9.79
C ARG A 22 -0.04 3.18 10.62
N SER A 23 1.20 3.01 11.08
CA SER A 23 1.49 2.03 12.14
C SER A 23 0.91 2.53 13.46
N GLY A 24 0.28 1.64 14.23
CA GLY A 24 -0.30 1.99 15.54
C GLY A 24 0.74 2.12 16.66
N THR A 25 1.95 1.58 16.48
CA THR A 25 2.96 1.43 17.53
C THR A 25 4.33 2.02 17.17
N SER A 26 4.49 2.58 15.96
CA SER A 26 5.77 3.12 15.49
C SER A 26 5.51 4.28 14.52
N PRO A 27 6.44 5.23 14.36
CA PRO A 27 6.28 6.35 13.43
C PRO A 27 6.55 5.93 11.98
N LEU A 28 5.79 4.95 11.49
CA LEU A 28 5.95 4.33 10.17
C LEU A 28 4.63 4.34 9.40
N ILE A 29 4.71 4.51 8.08
CA ILE A 29 3.62 4.19 7.15
C ILE A 29 3.81 2.74 6.71
N ARG A 30 2.78 1.92 6.82
CA ARG A 30 2.77 0.53 6.34
C ARG A 30 2.08 0.45 5.00
N ILE A 31 2.70 -0.30 4.09
CA ILE A 31 2.15 -0.67 2.80
C ILE A 31 2.15 -2.20 2.77
N GLU A 32 0.96 -2.79 2.71
CA GLU A 32 0.75 -4.23 2.76
C GLU A 32 -0.17 -4.60 1.58
N GLY A 33 -0.05 -5.80 1.04
CA GLY A 33 -0.94 -6.24 -0.04
C GLY A 33 -0.76 -7.70 -0.38
N GLU A 34 -1.65 -8.16 -1.24
CA GLU A 34 -1.70 -9.53 -1.73
C GLU A 34 -2.09 -9.52 -3.20
N ASN A 35 -1.54 -10.46 -3.95
CA ASN A 35 -1.93 -10.73 -5.32
C ASN A 35 -2.02 -12.24 -5.52
N VAL A 36 -3.12 -12.69 -6.11
CA VAL A 36 -3.44 -14.12 -6.26
C VAL A 36 -2.55 -14.79 -7.31
N ASN A 37 -2.06 -14.02 -8.29
CA ASN A 37 -1.44 -14.56 -9.50
C ASN A 37 0.05 -14.23 -9.62
N ASP A 38 0.49 -13.11 -9.06
CA ASP A 38 1.82 -12.58 -9.37
C ASP A 38 2.41 -11.72 -8.22
N PHE A 39 3.47 -12.24 -7.61
CA PHE A 39 4.22 -11.58 -6.54
C PHE A 39 5.07 -10.41 -7.05
N GLU A 40 5.55 -10.46 -8.29
CA GLU A 40 6.36 -9.40 -8.89
C GLU A 40 5.53 -8.15 -9.17
N ILE A 41 4.30 -8.33 -9.67
CA ILE A 41 3.32 -7.24 -9.82
C ILE A 41 3.05 -6.56 -8.47
N LEU A 42 2.84 -7.34 -7.40
CA LEU A 42 2.62 -6.80 -6.07
C LEU A 42 3.82 -5.96 -5.59
N ASN A 43 5.04 -6.48 -5.73
CA ASN A 43 6.25 -5.76 -5.34
C ASN A 43 6.43 -4.46 -6.14
N ASN A 44 6.12 -4.50 -7.44
CA ASN A 44 6.16 -3.31 -8.29
C ASN A 44 5.17 -2.25 -7.82
N TYR A 45 3.95 -2.63 -7.42
CA TYR A 45 2.98 -1.69 -6.86
C TYR A 45 3.42 -1.13 -5.51
N ILE A 46 3.90 -1.97 -4.59
CA ILE A 46 4.37 -1.53 -3.28
C ILE A 46 5.54 -0.55 -3.44
N SER A 47 6.48 -0.84 -4.33
CA SER A 47 7.65 0.01 -4.59
C SER A 47 7.25 1.38 -5.17
N GLN A 48 6.32 1.40 -6.12
CA GLN A 48 5.79 2.65 -6.68
C GLN A 48 5.06 3.49 -5.62
N ILE A 49 4.24 2.86 -4.79
CA ILE A 49 3.54 3.55 -3.69
C ILE A 49 4.54 4.13 -2.70
N ALA A 50 5.56 3.35 -2.31
CA ALA A 50 6.60 3.80 -1.39
C ALA A 50 7.33 5.02 -1.94
N GLU A 51 7.70 5.01 -3.23
CA GLU A 51 8.38 6.12 -3.90
C GLU A 51 7.51 7.39 -3.96
N ILE A 52 6.23 7.24 -4.28
CA ILE A 52 5.27 8.37 -4.29
C ILE A 52 5.16 8.98 -2.89
N LEU A 53 5.04 8.15 -1.86
CA LEU A 53 4.94 8.62 -0.47
C LEU A 53 6.23 9.29 -0.01
N LYS A 54 7.38 8.72 -0.38
CA LYS A 54 8.70 9.26 -0.07
C LYS A 54 8.84 10.68 -0.62
N ASN A 55 8.54 10.86 -1.90
CA ASN A 55 8.62 12.15 -2.57
C ASN A 55 7.57 13.15 -2.08
N LYS A 56 6.34 12.70 -1.83
CA LYS A 56 5.25 13.58 -1.37
C LYS A 56 5.48 14.14 0.04
N PHE A 57 6.07 13.34 0.92
CA PHE A 57 6.26 13.68 2.32
C PHE A 57 7.70 14.02 2.69
N ASN A 58 8.61 14.11 1.70
CA ASN A 58 10.05 14.31 1.91
C ASN A 58 10.62 13.34 2.96
N LEU A 59 10.22 12.06 2.89
CA LEU A 59 10.76 11.02 3.76
C LEU A 59 12.17 10.69 3.27
N ILE A 60 13.11 10.55 4.22
CA ILE A 60 14.55 10.42 3.97
C ILE A 60 14.87 9.09 3.27
#